data_AF-A0A2W6BWQ1-F1
#
_entry.id   AF-A0A2W6BWQ1-F1
#
_cell.length_a   1.000
_cell.length_b   1.000
_cell.length_c   1.000
_cell.angle_alpha   90.00
_cell.angle_beta   90.00
_cell.angle_gamma   90.00
#
_symmetry.space_group_name_H-M   'P 1'
#
loop_
_entity.id
_entity.type
_entity.pdbx_description
1 polymer ?
#
loop_
_entity_poly.entity_id
_entity_poly.type
_entity_poly.pdbx_seq_one_letter_code
_entity_poly.pdbx_strand_id
1 'polypeptide(L)'
;MQLSFFAAGDTPATIDQLEGLLAGPAQVIRRDLAARISVLVTAGWRVDALLEAFAQRGLRAAPEGTERPDGGRHDVVSVRTEFSDRLLAVAARWTGGAVKRPPADLVLDGPRLRLWAIASGAATPKGYLLRLPASTSADWSPCGSALSRSGVTGAYVGVRAGGPAYRVSGRRQLTRLRELVGDPPPGTAGDWPAQK
;
A
#
# COMPACT_ATOMS: atom_id res chain seq x y z
N MET A 1 14.99 -38.40 -5.55
CA MET A 1 14.95 -37.12 -4.80
C MET A 1 13.65 -36.43 -5.15
N GLN A 2 12.72 -36.33 -4.20
CA GLN A 2 11.42 -35.72 -4.43
C GLN A 2 11.54 -34.20 -4.24
N LEU A 3 11.37 -33.45 -5.32
CA LEU A 3 11.24 -32.01 -5.28
C LEU A 3 9.83 -31.68 -4.80
N SER A 4 9.70 -31.34 -3.52
CA SER A 4 8.49 -30.74 -2.98
C SER A 4 8.35 -29.32 -3.54
N PHE A 5 7.46 -29.15 -4.52
CA PHE A 5 6.93 -27.83 -4.88
C PHE A 5 5.96 -27.39 -3.78
N PHE A 6 6.42 -26.51 -2.89
CA PHE A 6 5.50 -25.69 -2.11
C PHE A 6 4.88 -24.65 -3.05
N ALA A 7 3.69 -24.94 -3.57
CA ALA A 7 2.85 -23.89 -4.12
C ALA A 7 2.44 -22.99 -2.94
N ALA A 8 3.00 -21.78 -2.87
CA ALA A 8 2.51 -20.78 -1.94
C ALA A 8 1.03 -20.53 -2.29
N GLY A 9 0.13 -20.78 -1.35
CA GLY A 9 -1.30 -20.85 -1.61
C GLY A 9 -1.85 -19.59 -2.29
N ASP A 10 -2.55 -19.80 -3.41
CA ASP A 10 -3.39 -18.83 -4.12
C ASP A 10 -4.56 -18.41 -3.22
N THR A 11 -4.26 -17.57 -2.23
CA THR A 11 -5.32 -16.93 -1.46
C THR A 11 -6.00 -15.93 -2.38
N PRO A 12 -7.31 -16.06 -2.66
CA PRO A 12 -7.99 -15.17 -3.59
C PRO A 12 -7.89 -13.72 -3.12
N ALA A 13 -7.79 -12.80 -4.08
CA ALA A 13 -7.71 -11.38 -3.78
C ALA A 13 -9.04 -10.90 -3.15
N THR A 14 -8.97 -10.34 -1.95
CA THR A 14 -10.15 -9.85 -1.21
C THR A 14 -10.17 -8.32 -1.13
N ILE A 15 -11.36 -7.76 -0.95
CA ILE A 15 -11.55 -6.31 -0.79
C ILE A 15 -10.82 -5.79 0.47
N ASP A 16 -10.81 -6.56 1.56
CA ASP A 16 -10.14 -6.15 2.80
C ASP A 16 -8.62 -6.00 2.64
N GLN A 17 -8.00 -6.64 1.65
CA GLN A 17 -6.57 -6.44 1.40
C GLN A 17 -6.24 -5.02 0.92
N LEU A 18 -7.24 -4.24 0.44
CA LEU A 18 -7.05 -2.84 0.07
C LEU A 18 -6.71 -1.93 1.26
N GLU A 19 -6.88 -2.42 2.49
CA GLU A 19 -6.37 -1.76 3.70
C GLU A 19 -4.85 -1.55 3.66
N GLY A 20 -4.11 -2.36 2.90
CA GLY A 20 -2.68 -2.11 2.63
C GLY A 20 -2.43 -0.80 1.89
N LEU A 21 -3.29 -0.45 0.93
CA LEU A 21 -3.23 0.86 0.25
C LEU A 21 -3.54 1.99 1.22
N LEU A 22 -4.49 1.77 2.13
CA LEU A 22 -4.90 2.73 3.15
C LEU A 22 -3.88 2.85 4.30
N ALA A 23 -3.06 1.85 4.59
CA ALA A 23 -1.88 2.06 5.44
C ALA A 23 -0.89 3.02 4.77
N GLY A 24 -0.82 2.99 3.44
CA GLY A 24 -0.06 3.93 2.61
C GLY A 24 -0.85 5.18 2.19
N PRO A 25 -0.51 5.78 1.03
CA PRO A 25 -0.98 7.11 0.63
C PRO A 25 -2.44 7.14 0.14
N ALA A 26 -3.09 5.98 -0.02
CA ALA A 26 -4.42 5.94 -0.61
C ALA A 26 -5.45 6.66 0.26
N GLN A 27 -6.40 7.32 -0.38
CA GLN A 27 -7.56 7.91 0.27
C GLN A 27 -8.78 7.06 0.01
N VAL A 28 -9.70 7.05 0.97
CA VAL A 28 -11.03 6.48 0.81
C VAL A 28 -12.06 7.57 1.08
N ILE A 29 -13.01 7.73 0.17
CA ILE A 29 -14.14 8.63 0.33
C ILE A 29 -15.44 7.84 0.27
N ARG A 30 -16.43 8.30 1.01
CA ARG A 30 -17.78 7.72 1.02
C ARG A 30 -18.75 8.73 0.42
N ARG A 31 -19.69 8.26 -0.39
CA ARG A 31 -20.81 9.03 -0.91
C ARG A 31 -22.04 8.12 -0.92
N ASP A 32 -23.06 8.50 -0.17
CA ASP A 32 -24.29 7.72 -0.02
C ASP A 32 -23.99 6.26 0.38
N LEU A 33 -24.39 5.30 -0.45
CA LEU A 33 -24.20 3.86 -0.26
C LEU A 33 -23.00 3.30 -1.03
N ALA A 34 -22.02 4.13 -1.35
CA ALA A 34 -20.81 3.69 -2.02
C ALA A 34 -19.55 4.36 -1.46
N ALA A 35 -18.41 3.71 -1.67
CA ALA A 35 -17.10 4.26 -1.38
C ALA A 35 -16.18 4.14 -2.58
N ARG A 36 -15.10 4.92 -2.57
CA ARG A 36 -14.09 4.95 -3.62
C ARG A 36 -12.70 5.02 -3.00
N ILE A 37 -11.75 4.28 -3.57
CA ILE A 37 -10.34 4.39 -3.22
C ILE A 37 -9.60 5.13 -4.35
N SER A 38 -8.70 6.04 -3.97
CA SER A 38 -7.79 6.71 -4.89
C SER A 38 -6.36 6.70 -4.34
N VAL A 39 -5.38 6.41 -5.20
CA VAL A 39 -3.96 6.38 -4.85
C VAL A 39 -3.20 7.31 -5.80
N LEU A 40 -2.43 8.25 -5.24
CA LEU A 40 -1.48 9.04 -6.02
C LEU A 40 -0.16 8.28 -6.07
N VAL A 41 0.33 8.00 -7.27
CA VAL A 41 1.59 7.29 -7.49
C VAL A 41 2.44 7.97 -8.54
N THR A 42 3.74 7.77 -8.43
CA THR A 42 4.72 8.07 -9.48
C THR A 42 5.21 6.75 -10.09
N ALA A 43 5.68 6.79 -11.33
CA ALA A 43 6.09 5.63 -12.13
C ALA A 43 4.94 4.76 -12.69
N GLY A 44 5.06 4.42 -13.97
CA GLY A 44 4.05 3.64 -14.71
C GLY A 44 3.80 2.25 -14.12
N TRP A 45 4.83 1.55 -13.66
CA TRP A 45 4.68 0.20 -13.09
C TRP A 45 3.73 0.16 -11.88
N ARG A 46 3.67 1.24 -11.09
CA ARG A 46 2.73 1.34 -9.97
C ARG A 46 1.31 1.51 -10.46
N VAL A 47 1.11 2.28 -11.53
CA VAL A 47 -0.20 2.44 -12.17
C VAL A 47 -0.72 1.09 -12.64
N ASP A 48 0.11 0.37 -13.40
CA ASP A 48 -0.25 -0.93 -13.95
C ASP A 48 -0.55 -1.96 -12.84
N ALA A 49 0.32 -2.05 -11.83
CA ALA A 49 0.14 -2.96 -10.71
C ALA A 49 -1.11 -2.63 -9.86
N LEU A 50 -1.47 -1.35 -9.71
CA LEU A 50 -2.69 -0.95 -9.00
C LEU A 50 -3.94 -1.29 -9.81
N LEU A 51 -3.95 -1.03 -11.11
CA LEU A 51 -5.07 -1.38 -12.00
C LEU A 51 -5.31 -2.90 -11.98
N GLU A 52 -4.25 -3.69 -12.07
CA GLU A 52 -4.34 -5.15 -11.95
C GLU A 52 -4.87 -5.57 -10.57
N ALA A 53 -4.35 -4.98 -9.49
CA ALA A 53 -4.82 -5.28 -8.13
C ALA A 53 -6.31 -4.95 -7.92
N PHE A 54 -6.82 -3.87 -8.51
CA PHE A 54 -8.25 -3.56 -8.46
C PHE A 54 -9.07 -4.55 -9.31
N ALA A 55 -8.60 -4.88 -10.52
CA ALA A 55 -9.26 -5.83 -11.41
C ALA A 55 -9.37 -7.24 -10.80
N GLN A 56 -8.31 -7.73 -10.13
CA GLN A 56 -8.31 -9.00 -9.40
C GLN A 56 -9.36 -9.07 -8.29
N ARG A 57 -9.84 -7.92 -7.80
CA ARG A 57 -10.89 -7.80 -6.78
C ARG A 57 -12.26 -7.49 -7.38
N GLY A 58 -12.36 -7.45 -8.71
CA GLY A 58 -13.57 -7.09 -9.45
C GLY A 58 -13.96 -5.62 -9.28
N LEU A 59 -12.99 -4.73 -9.13
CA LEU A 59 -13.21 -3.28 -9.08
C LEU A 59 -12.73 -2.65 -10.38
N ARG A 60 -13.58 -1.86 -11.02
CA ARG A 60 -13.16 -1.01 -12.14
C ARG A 60 -12.38 0.18 -11.60
N ALA A 61 -11.25 0.46 -12.23
CA ALA A 61 -10.40 1.60 -11.89
C ALA A 61 -9.80 2.20 -13.15
N ALA A 62 -9.48 3.49 -13.10
CA ALA A 62 -8.85 4.21 -14.19
C ALA A 62 -7.71 5.10 -13.68
N PRO A 63 -6.65 5.30 -14.47
CA PRO A 63 -5.67 6.34 -14.22
C PRO A 63 -6.23 7.70 -14.67
N GLU A 64 -6.20 8.68 -13.78
CA GLU A 64 -6.44 10.08 -14.07
C GLU A 64 -5.11 10.83 -13.96
N GLY A 65 -4.69 11.50 -15.04
CA GLY A 65 -3.55 12.42 -14.97
C GLY A 65 -3.87 13.57 -14.03
N THR A 66 -2.90 14.00 -13.21
CA THR A 66 -3.08 15.24 -12.47
C THR A 66 -2.60 16.39 -13.36
N GLU A 67 -3.51 17.34 -13.65
CA GLU A 67 -3.19 18.55 -14.40
C GLU A 67 -2.43 19.52 -13.51
N ARG A 68 -1.35 20.09 -14.03
CA ARG A 68 -0.65 21.19 -13.39
C ARG A 68 -1.43 22.48 -13.64
N PRO A 69 -1.42 23.46 -12.72
CA PRO A 69 -2.10 24.74 -12.93
C PRO A 69 -1.66 25.52 -14.18
N ASP A 70 -0.52 25.16 -14.76
CA ASP A 70 0.06 25.73 -15.99
C ASP A 70 -0.21 24.90 -17.27
N GLY A 71 -1.04 23.85 -17.18
CA GLY A 71 -1.40 22.98 -18.30
C GLY A 71 -0.43 21.83 -18.59
N GLY A 72 0.64 21.65 -17.81
CA GLY A 72 1.52 20.47 -17.89
C GLY A 72 0.91 19.22 -17.24
N ARG A 73 1.32 18.02 -17.67
CA ARG A 73 0.97 16.76 -16.97
C ARG A 73 1.98 16.53 -15.84
N HIS A 74 1.52 16.27 -14.62
CA HIS A 74 2.43 15.85 -13.55
C HIS A 74 2.98 14.43 -13.82
N ASP A 75 4.17 14.13 -13.29
CA ASP A 75 4.69 12.76 -13.12
C ASP A 75 3.86 11.92 -12.12
N VAL A 76 2.81 12.51 -11.55
CA VAL A 76 1.92 11.92 -10.57
C VAL A 76 0.60 11.54 -11.24
N VAL A 77 0.24 10.27 -11.13
CA VAL A 77 -1.02 9.71 -11.65
C VAL A 77 -1.91 9.32 -10.47
N SER A 78 -3.19 9.69 -10.56
CA SER A 78 -4.22 9.22 -9.63
C SER A 78 -4.86 7.95 -10.18
N VAL A 79 -4.59 6.80 -9.57
CA VAL A 79 -5.34 5.57 -9.88
C VAL A 79 -6.54 5.48 -8.96
N ARG A 80 -7.73 5.40 -9.53
CA ARG A 80 -8.98 5.57 -8.79
C ARG A 80 -10.01 4.54 -9.21
N THR A 81 -10.68 3.94 -8.23
CA THR A 81 -11.81 3.02 -8.49
C THR A 81 -13.06 3.80 -8.90
N GLU A 82 -14.02 3.15 -9.56
CA GLU A 82 -15.40 3.62 -9.54
C GLU A 82 -15.94 3.59 -8.09
N PHE A 83 -17.04 4.28 -7.84
CA PHE A 83 -17.76 4.14 -6.57
C PHE A 83 -18.38 2.73 -6.49
N SER A 84 -18.16 2.03 -5.37
CA SER A 84 -18.68 0.69 -5.14
C SER A 84 -19.13 0.53 -3.69
N ASP A 85 -20.27 -0.14 -3.50
CA ASP A 85 -20.81 -0.58 -2.21
C ASP A 85 -19.89 -1.58 -1.50
N ARG A 86 -19.18 -2.43 -2.27
CA ARG A 86 -18.20 -3.42 -1.76
C ARG A 86 -17.09 -2.77 -0.93
N LEU A 87 -16.77 -1.50 -1.19
CA LEU A 87 -15.75 -0.75 -0.45
C LEU A 87 -16.27 -0.15 0.87
N LEU A 88 -17.58 -0.18 1.15
CA LEU A 88 -18.15 0.47 2.33
C LEU A 88 -17.60 -0.07 3.64
N ALA A 89 -17.43 -1.39 3.77
CA ALA A 89 -16.91 -2.00 4.99
C ALA A 89 -15.47 -1.54 5.30
N VAL A 90 -14.61 -1.55 4.28
CA VAL A 90 -13.24 -1.02 4.37
C VAL A 90 -13.26 0.47 4.71
N ALA A 91 -14.09 1.25 4.02
CA ALA A 91 -14.21 2.68 4.26
C ALA A 91 -14.65 2.99 5.69
N ALA A 92 -15.63 2.26 6.22
CA ALA A 92 -16.14 2.44 7.57
C ALA A 92 -15.06 2.18 8.64
N ARG A 93 -14.22 1.14 8.48
CA ARG A 93 -13.13 0.85 9.43
C ARG A 93 -12.03 1.91 9.44
N TRP A 94 -11.83 2.60 8.31
CA TRP A 94 -10.73 3.56 8.13
C TRP A 94 -11.13 5.02 8.29
N THR A 95 -12.40 5.33 8.57
CA THR A 95 -12.91 6.70 8.70
C THR A 95 -13.43 6.95 10.11
N GLY A 96 -12.79 7.87 10.84
CA GLY A 96 -13.27 8.40 12.12
C GLY A 96 -13.81 9.81 11.91
N GLY A 97 -15.04 9.91 11.40
CA GLY A 97 -15.57 11.17 10.88
C GLY A 97 -14.89 11.54 9.55
N ALA A 98 -14.42 12.78 9.42
CA ALA A 98 -13.74 13.27 8.21
C ALA A 98 -12.26 12.87 8.10
N VAL A 99 -11.70 12.18 9.10
CA VAL A 99 -10.27 11.86 9.19
C VAL A 99 -10.03 10.38 8.95
N LYS A 100 -9.07 10.08 8.06
CA LYS A 100 -8.54 8.74 7.86
C LYS A 100 -7.75 8.29 9.09
N ARG A 101 -8.12 7.14 9.67
CA ARG A 101 -7.44 6.56 10.84
C ARG A 101 -7.28 5.06 10.65
N PRO A 102 -6.08 4.49 10.87
CA PRO A 102 -5.90 3.04 10.89
C PRO A 102 -6.74 2.40 12.01
N PRO A 103 -7.42 1.28 11.74
CA PRO A 103 -8.11 0.53 12.79
C PRO A 103 -7.09 -0.12 13.75
N ALA A 104 -7.43 -0.22 15.04
CA ALA A 104 -6.52 -0.74 16.07
C ALA A 104 -6.17 -2.22 15.87
N ASP A 105 -7.12 -2.99 15.33
CA ASP A 105 -7.04 -4.41 14.99
C ASP A 105 -6.49 -4.67 13.58
N LEU A 106 -5.91 -3.65 12.91
CA LEU A 106 -5.32 -3.79 11.57
C LEU A 106 -4.39 -5.01 11.49
N VAL A 107 -4.63 -5.85 10.49
CA VAL A 107 -3.75 -6.95 10.10
C VAL A 107 -2.97 -6.55 8.86
N LEU A 108 -1.68 -6.87 8.81
CA LEU A 108 -0.84 -6.65 7.63
C LEU A 108 -0.25 -7.98 7.17
N ASP A 109 -1.05 -8.75 6.46
CA ASP A 109 -0.63 -9.96 5.76
C ASP A 109 0.17 -9.64 4.49
N GLY A 110 0.70 -10.68 3.84
CA GLY A 110 1.49 -10.54 2.61
C GLY A 110 0.79 -9.68 1.54
N PRO A 111 -0.47 -9.96 1.17
CA PRO A 111 -1.21 -9.16 0.20
C PRO A 111 -1.38 -7.68 0.60
N ARG A 112 -1.70 -7.36 1.86
CA ARG A 112 -1.78 -5.96 2.32
C ARG A 112 -0.41 -5.26 2.28
N LEU A 113 0.64 -5.94 2.72
CA LEU A 113 2.01 -5.39 2.66
C LEU A 113 2.47 -5.18 1.22
N ARG A 114 2.15 -6.10 0.31
CA ARG A 114 2.42 -5.96 -1.12
C ARG A 114 1.75 -4.71 -1.69
N LEU A 115 0.48 -4.48 -1.37
CA LEU A 115 -0.25 -3.30 -1.81
C LEU A 115 0.34 -2.00 -1.23
N TRP A 116 0.76 -2.01 0.04
CA TRP A 116 1.45 -0.85 0.62
C TRP A 116 2.79 -0.56 -0.10
N ALA A 117 3.57 -1.60 -0.39
CA ALA A 117 4.81 -1.49 -1.15
C ALA A 117 4.58 -0.96 -2.58
N ILE A 118 3.57 -1.48 -3.29
CA ILE A 118 3.15 -1.00 -4.62
C ILE A 118 2.71 0.46 -4.57
N ALA A 119 1.97 0.87 -3.53
CA ALA A 119 1.48 2.24 -3.45
C ALA A 119 2.59 3.25 -3.13
N SER A 120 3.53 2.89 -2.24
CA SER A 120 4.46 3.89 -1.69
C SER A 120 5.74 3.36 -1.06
N GLY A 121 6.05 2.08 -1.26
CA GLY A 121 7.30 1.51 -0.80
C GLY A 121 8.50 2.18 -1.47
N ALA A 122 9.63 2.34 -0.79
CA ALA A 122 10.83 2.92 -1.41
C ALA A 122 12.12 2.22 -0.97
N ALA A 123 12.91 1.72 -1.92
CA ALA A 123 14.24 1.21 -1.64
C ALA A 123 15.20 2.37 -1.35
N THR A 124 15.98 2.25 -0.28
CA THR A 124 16.97 3.26 0.13
C THR A 124 18.28 2.59 0.56
N PRO A 125 19.41 3.31 0.59
CA PRO A 125 20.66 2.78 1.14
C PRO A 125 20.53 2.28 2.59
N LYS A 126 19.58 2.83 3.37
CA LYS A 126 19.36 2.50 4.78
C LYS A 126 18.33 1.37 5.00
N GLY A 127 17.74 0.82 3.94
CA GLY A 127 16.69 -0.20 4.02
C GLY A 127 15.50 0.12 3.13
N TYR A 128 14.33 -0.40 3.47
CA TYR A 128 13.09 -0.19 2.71
C TYR A 128 12.12 0.68 3.49
N LEU A 129 11.56 1.71 2.86
CA LEU A 129 10.54 2.55 3.46
C LEU A 129 9.16 2.06 3.06
N LEU A 130 8.24 1.99 4.01
CA LEU A 130 6.80 1.94 3.78
C LEU A 130 6.25 3.31 4.16
N ARG A 131 6.01 4.17 3.15
CA ARG A 131 5.64 5.57 3.40
C ARG A 131 4.21 5.68 3.89
N LEU A 132 4.01 6.59 4.83
CA LEU A 132 2.71 6.92 5.41
C LEU A 132 2.19 8.22 4.77
N PRO A 133 0.88 8.49 4.84
CA PRO A 133 0.34 9.80 4.49
C PRO A 133 0.98 10.93 5.29
N ALA A 134 1.19 12.08 4.65
CA ALA A 134 1.72 13.28 5.30
C ALA A 134 0.73 13.98 6.26
N SER A 135 -0.33 13.30 6.70
CA SER A 135 -1.35 13.89 7.57
C SER A 135 -0.80 14.14 8.97
N THR A 136 -0.98 15.35 9.49
CA THR A 136 -0.50 15.77 10.82
C THR A 136 -1.37 15.28 11.99
N SER A 137 -2.57 14.75 11.74
CA SER A 137 -3.57 14.44 12.78
C SER A 137 -3.82 12.95 13.03
N ALA A 138 -3.32 12.06 12.17
CA ALA A 138 -3.55 10.62 12.31
C ALA A 138 -2.45 9.96 13.16
N ASP A 139 -2.86 9.15 14.13
CA ASP A 139 -1.95 8.22 14.81
C ASP A 139 -1.73 6.99 13.92
N TRP A 140 -0.48 6.79 13.49
CA TRP A 140 -0.06 5.68 12.65
C TRP A 140 0.53 4.52 13.45
N SER A 141 0.58 4.61 14.79
CA SER A 141 1.05 3.53 15.66
C SER A 141 0.39 2.17 15.39
N PRO A 142 -0.91 2.06 15.03
CA PRO A 142 -1.49 0.75 14.71
C PRO A 142 -0.85 0.07 13.50
N CYS A 143 -0.37 0.84 12.52
CA CYS A 143 0.36 0.28 11.38
C CYS A 143 1.71 -0.30 11.81
N GLY A 144 2.42 0.36 12.73
CA GLY A 144 3.67 -0.16 13.31
C GLY A 144 3.47 -1.43 14.14
N SER A 145 2.39 -1.48 14.93
CA SER A 145 2.01 -2.68 15.68
C SER A 145 1.63 -3.83 14.75
N ALA A 146 0.86 -3.55 13.68
CA ALA A 146 0.48 -4.54 12.68
C ALA A 146 1.69 -5.09 11.90
N LEU A 147 2.66 -4.23 11.54
CA LEU A 147 3.93 -4.64 10.96
C LEU A 147 4.69 -5.60 11.90
N SER A 148 4.79 -5.23 13.18
CA SER A 148 5.48 -6.06 14.16
C SER A 148 4.81 -7.44 14.31
N ARG A 149 3.47 -7.50 14.29
CA ARG A 149 2.70 -8.76 14.31
C ARG A 149 2.90 -9.62 13.05
N SER A 150 3.21 -9.02 11.90
CA SER A 150 3.52 -9.78 10.66
C SER A 150 4.95 -10.33 10.64
N GLY A 151 5.74 -10.06 11.69
CA GLY A 151 7.13 -10.47 11.81
C GLY A 151 8.10 -9.49 11.15
N VAL A 152 7.65 -8.28 10.79
CA VAL A 152 8.50 -7.23 10.20
C VAL A 152 8.55 -6.03 11.14
N THR A 153 9.71 -5.74 11.71
CA THR A 153 9.90 -4.55 12.55
C THR A 153 10.41 -3.39 11.71
N GLY A 154 9.69 -2.26 11.75
CA GLY A 154 10.08 -1.01 11.11
C GLY A 154 10.25 0.11 12.13
N ALA A 155 11.33 0.89 12.02
CA ALA A 155 11.51 2.09 12.81
C ALA A 155 10.69 3.24 12.20
N TYR A 156 9.93 3.97 13.02
CA TYR A 156 9.23 5.15 12.54
C TYR A 156 10.22 6.25 12.17
N VAL A 157 10.04 6.82 10.98
CA VAL A 157 10.82 7.94 10.45
C VAL A 157 9.87 9.12 10.34
N GLY A 158 10.13 10.18 11.10
CA GLY A 158 9.33 11.41 11.04
C GLY A 158 9.63 12.26 9.81
N VAL A 159 8.80 13.29 9.58
CA VAL A 159 8.87 14.19 8.40
C VAL A 159 10.27 14.77 8.18
N ARG A 160 10.91 15.27 9.25
CA ARG A 160 12.25 15.89 9.19
C ARG A 160 13.37 14.93 8.78
N ALA A 161 13.14 13.62 8.80
CA ALA A 161 14.12 12.59 8.47
C ALA A 161 13.80 11.85 7.15
N GLY A 162 12.97 12.47 6.28
CA GLY A 162 12.53 11.91 5.00
C GLY A 162 11.26 11.05 5.08
N GLY A 163 10.51 11.16 6.18
CA GLY A 163 9.22 10.51 6.41
C GLY A 163 8.00 11.42 6.12
N PRO A 164 6.79 11.06 6.59
CA PRO A 164 6.53 9.98 7.55
C PRO A 164 6.57 8.59 6.89
N ALA A 165 7.22 7.62 7.52
CA ALA A 165 7.34 6.25 7.02
C ALA A 165 7.72 5.26 8.13
N TYR A 166 7.49 3.98 7.92
CA TYR A 166 8.21 2.91 8.63
C TYR A 166 9.41 2.45 7.81
N ARG A 167 10.60 2.52 8.38
CA ARG A 167 11.84 2.02 7.77
C ARG A 167 12.14 0.62 8.27
N VAL A 168 12.10 -0.34 7.36
CA VAL A 168 12.53 -1.72 7.58
C VAL A 168 14.01 -1.82 7.23
N SER A 169 14.82 -2.23 8.20
CA SER A 169 16.28 -2.28 8.09
C SER A 169 16.83 -3.60 8.63
N GLY A 170 18.02 -3.97 8.15
CA GLY A 170 18.68 -5.22 8.53
C GLY A 170 18.25 -6.41 7.68
N ARG A 171 19.18 -7.35 7.49
CA ARG A 171 19.02 -8.49 6.57
C ARG A 171 17.77 -9.31 6.87
N ARG A 172 17.61 -9.79 8.11
CA ARG A 172 16.46 -10.62 8.54
C ARG A 172 15.11 -9.96 8.24
N GLN A 173 14.97 -8.67 8.55
CA GLN A 173 13.72 -7.95 8.36
C GLN A 173 13.41 -7.70 6.88
N LEU A 174 14.42 -7.39 6.08
CA LEU A 174 14.27 -7.21 4.63
C LEU A 174 13.94 -8.53 3.92
N THR A 175 14.59 -9.64 4.31
CA THR A 175 14.27 -10.98 3.80
C THR A 175 12.82 -11.34 4.13
N ARG A 176 12.39 -11.13 5.38
CA ARG A 176 11.01 -11.41 5.79
C ARG A 176 9.99 -10.54 5.06
N LEU A 177 10.26 -9.25 4.92
CA LEU A 177 9.40 -8.35 4.15
C LEU A 177 9.29 -8.82 2.70
N ARG A 178 10.41 -9.20 2.10
CA ARG A 178 10.47 -9.69 0.72
C ARG A 178 9.71 -11.00 0.52
N GLU A 179 9.77 -11.94 1.46
CA GLU A 179 8.93 -13.14 1.46
C GLU A 179 7.43 -12.78 1.48
N LEU A 180 7.03 -11.84 2.35
CA LEU A 180 5.64 -11.44 2.50
C LEU A 180 5.09 -10.69 1.28
N VAL A 181 5.87 -9.77 0.71
CA VAL A 181 5.40 -8.98 -0.44
C VAL A 181 5.51 -9.72 -1.77
N GLY A 182 6.29 -10.81 -1.84
CA GLY A 182 6.51 -11.59 -3.05
C GLY A 182 7.33 -10.85 -4.11
N ASP A 183 7.30 -11.37 -5.34
CA ASP A 183 8.09 -10.90 -6.48
C ASP A 183 7.76 -9.48 -6.94
N PRO A 184 8.76 -8.69 -7.41
CA PRO A 184 8.48 -7.32 -7.81
C PRO A 184 7.51 -7.32 -9.00
N PRO A 185 6.55 -6.38 -9.08
CA PRO A 185 5.80 -6.17 -10.31
C PRO A 185 6.74 -5.92 -11.51
N PRO A 186 6.33 -6.26 -12.74
CA PRO A 186 7.10 -5.93 -13.94
C PRO A 186 7.44 -4.43 -14.01
N GLY A 187 8.65 -4.09 -14.45
CA GLY A 187 9.09 -2.70 -14.58
C GLY A 187 9.49 -2.01 -13.27
N THR A 188 9.51 -2.73 -12.13
CA THR A 188 9.99 -2.18 -10.86
C THR A 188 11.49 -1.90 -10.95
N ALA A 189 11.87 -0.65 -11.16
CA ALA A 189 13.25 -0.18 -11.35
C ALA A 189 14.09 -0.19 -10.06
N GLY A 190 14.20 -1.34 -9.40
CA GLY A 190 14.93 -1.51 -8.14
C GLY A 190 14.17 -1.03 -6.90
N ASP A 191 12.95 -0.51 -7.05
CA ASP A 191 12.16 0.09 -5.98
C ASP A 191 11.31 -0.94 -5.20
N TRP A 192 11.94 -2.06 -4.84
CA TRP A 192 11.31 -3.20 -4.17
C TRP A 192 12.19 -3.72 -3.02
N PRO A 193 11.64 -4.41 -2.00
CA PRO A 193 12.47 -5.01 -0.95
C PRO A 193 13.45 -6.02 -1.55
N ALA A 194 14.74 -5.81 -1.32
CA ALA A 194 15.78 -6.73 -1.79
C ALA A 194 15.95 -7.91 -0.84
N GLN A 195 16.19 -9.11 -1.39
CA GLN A 195 16.87 -10.18 -0.66
C GLN A 195 18.35 -9.81 -0.65
N LYS A 196 18.88 -9.26 0.45
CA LYS A 196 20.33 -9.20 0.65
C LYS A 196 20.81 -10.56 1.12
#